data_AF-A0A0P7BHK5-F1
#
_entry.id   AF-A0A0P7BHK5-F1
#
_cell.length_a   1.000
_cell.length_b   1.000
_cell.length_c   1.000
_cell.angle_alpha   90.00
_cell.angle_beta   90.00
_cell.angle_gamma   90.00
#
_symmetry.space_group_name_H-M   'P 1'
#
loop_
_entity.id
_entity.type
_entity.pdbx_description
1 polymer ?
#
loop_
_entity_poly.entity_id
_entity_poly.type
_entity_poly.pdbx_seq_one_letter_code
_entity_poly.pdbx_strand_id
1 'polypeptide(L)'
;MQYRMILAATLALGTTAYASPAKPQITKAPRAFHHMAKRQQPDAAASSVLDAPMTIAAGESFDGGNVMYDRGTSCTGQEEGGDSDAVFILEQGASLSNVIIGPNQIEGVHCNGGCTITNVWWDAVCEDAFSIKLQEDGETTTINGGGATGAEDKVIQHNGGGTVIINDFTVSDFGKLYRSCGNCDDMPARHVQVSGGSATNGEILVGINPNMGDTASISGVSLSGVEDECIAFEGVTDGSEPTKVGPCSDTGSDTGSVATAASSDASTPTSAAEASETTPASDEDESGDDDSESGDDDSESGDDDEESGDGDEDEDDN
;
A
#
# COMPACT_ATOMS: atom_id res chain seq x y z
N MET A 1 73.81 -35.73 -0.63
CA MET A 1 72.94 -35.59 0.55
C MET A 1 71.73 -34.78 0.11
N GLN A 2 70.57 -35.42 0.01
CA GLN A 2 69.31 -34.80 -0.42
C GLN A 2 68.57 -34.31 0.83
N TYR A 3 68.20 -33.04 0.90
CA TYR A 3 67.26 -32.53 1.89
C TYR A 3 65.94 -32.22 1.19
N ARG A 4 64.92 -33.05 1.47
CA ARG A 4 63.53 -32.80 1.10
C ARG A 4 62.94 -31.90 2.19
N MET A 5 62.53 -30.68 1.84
CA MET A 5 61.58 -29.92 2.66
C MET A 5 60.17 -30.36 2.29
N ILE A 6 59.43 -30.85 3.27
CA ILE A 6 57.99 -31.11 3.20
C ILE A 6 57.32 -29.93 3.92
N LEU A 7 56.66 -29.05 3.16
CA LEU A 7 55.73 -28.08 3.74
C LEU A 7 54.40 -28.82 4.01
N ALA A 8 54.04 -28.93 5.28
CA ALA A 8 52.72 -29.38 5.71
C ALA A 8 51.77 -28.17 5.71
N ALA A 9 50.81 -28.15 4.77
CA ALA A 9 49.70 -27.21 4.80
C ALA A 9 48.62 -27.76 5.74
N THR A 10 48.46 -27.14 6.91
CA THR A 10 47.36 -27.40 7.83
C THR A 10 46.14 -26.59 7.41
N LEU A 11 45.14 -27.26 6.84
CA LEU A 11 43.83 -26.69 6.53
C LEU A 11 43.02 -26.61 7.84
N ALA A 12 42.82 -25.41 8.37
CA ALA A 12 41.93 -25.16 9.50
C ALA A 12 40.50 -24.97 8.98
N LEU A 13 39.66 -25.99 9.12
CA LEU A 13 38.21 -25.90 8.89
C LEU A 13 37.60 -25.12 10.05
N GLY A 14 37.42 -23.81 9.86
CA GLY A 14 36.66 -22.97 10.78
C GLY A 14 35.17 -23.26 10.63
N THR A 15 34.57 -23.88 11.65
CA THR A 15 33.12 -24.02 11.74
C THR A 15 32.52 -22.68 12.14
N THR A 16 32.03 -21.90 11.18
CA THR A 16 31.16 -20.75 11.45
C THR A 16 29.83 -21.25 11.97
N ALA A 17 29.62 -21.15 13.28
CA ALA A 17 28.33 -21.38 13.89
C ALA A 17 27.39 -20.23 13.48
N TYR A 18 26.47 -20.49 12.55
CA TYR A 18 25.34 -19.61 12.29
C TYR A 18 24.46 -19.60 13.54
N ALA A 19 24.51 -18.50 14.30
CA ALA A 19 23.55 -18.26 15.36
C ALA A 19 22.19 -18.01 14.69
N SER A 20 21.25 -18.95 14.83
CA SER A 20 19.87 -18.72 14.41
C SER A 20 19.31 -17.51 15.16
N PRO A 21 18.58 -16.59 14.50
CA PRO A 21 17.97 -15.46 15.19
C PRO A 21 17.08 -15.97 16.32
N ALA A 22 17.16 -15.31 17.47
CA ALA A 22 16.35 -15.65 18.63
C ALA A 22 14.88 -15.55 18.25
N LYS A 23 14.09 -16.58 18.56
CA LYS A 23 12.65 -16.55 18.30
C LYS A 23 12.01 -15.40 19.09
N PRO A 24 11.11 -14.60 18.49
CA PRO A 24 10.43 -13.52 19.17
C PRO A 24 9.77 -14.00 20.47
N GLN A 25 9.89 -13.20 21.53
CA GLN A 25 9.30 -13.51 22.82
C GLN A 25 7.79 -13.25 22.77
N ILE A 26 7.00 -14.25 22.41
CA ILE A 26 5.53 -14.16 22.45
C ILE A 26 5.07 -14.20 23.89
N THR A 27 4.48 -13.10 24.36
CA THR A 27 3.90 -12.98 25.69
C THR A 27 2.38 -12.82 25.59
N LYS A 28 1.65 -13.21 26.64
CA LYS A 28 0.19 -13.04 26.66
C LYS A 28 -0.12 -11.54 26.61
N ALA A 29 -0.97 -11.13 25.65
CA ALA A 29 -1.33 -9.74 25.46
C ALA A 29 -1.84 -9.13 26.78
N PRO A 30 -1.38 -7.92 27.16
CA PRO A 30 -2.00 -7.16 28.24
C PRO A 30 -3.48 -6.95 27.93
N ARG A 31 -4.36 -7.03 28.94
CA ARG A 31 -5.75 -6.59 28.76
C ARG A 31 -5.75 -5.07 28.60
N ALA A 32 -5.86 -4.59 27.36
CA ALA A 32 -5.98 -3.17 27.08
C ALA A 32 -7.29 -2.61 27.67
N PHE A 33 -7.16 -1.80 28.72
CA PHE A 33 -8.26 -1.01 29.28
C PHE A 33 -8.43 0.29 28.47
N HIS A 34 -8.86 0.16 27.22
CA HIS A 34 -9.34 1.30 26.42
C HIS A 34 -10.80 1.09 26.06
N HIS A 35 -11.55 2.20 26.12
CA HIS A 35 -13.01 2.31 26.08
C HIS A 35 -13.68 1.32 25.13
N MET A 36 -14.67 0.58 25.64
CA MET A 36 -15.44 -0.45 24.91
C MET A 36 -16.42 0.12 23.86
N ALA A 37 -16.13 1.29 23.30
CA ALA A 37 -16.88 1.84 22.18
C ALA A 37 -16.21 1.40 20.87
N LYS A 38 -16.83 0.43 20.19
CA LYS A 38 -16.55 -0.05 18.81
C LYS A 38 -15.05 -0.08 18.42
N ARG A 39 -14.28 -1.03 18.94
CA ARG A 39 -13.07 -1.44 18.22
C ARG A 39 -13.50 -2.01 16.87
N GLN A 40 -13.03 -1.40 15.78
CA GLN A 40 -13.20 -1.91 14.43
C GLN A 40 -12.25 -3.10 14.16
N GLN A 41 -11.13 -3.17 14.90
CA GLN A 41 -10.12 -4.23 14.84
C GLN A 41 -10.42 -5.45 15.75
N PRO A 42 -9.88 -6.65 15.44
CA PRO A 42 -9.96 -7.83 16.31
C PRO A 42 -9.15 -7.67 17.59
N ASP A 43 -9.49 -8.44 18.63
CA ASP A 43 -8.68 -8.53 19.84
C ASP A 43 -7.36 -9.27 19.57
N ALA A 44 -6.25 -8.73 20.07
CA ALA A 44 -4.95 -9.37 19.99
C ALA A 44 -4.90 -10.69 20.77
N ALA A 45 -4.46 -11.76 20.12
CA ALA A 45 -4.31 -13.09 20.73
C ALA A 45 -3.12 -13.14 21.71
N ALA A 46 -2.04 -12.45 21.36
CA ALA A 46 -0.82 -12.27 22.15
C ALA A 46 -0.09 -11.00 21.70
N SER A 47 1.02 -10.67 22.35
CA SER A 47 1.91 -9.55 21.96
C SER A 47 3.35 -10.01 21.84
N SER A 48 4.07 -9.45 20.87
CA SER A 48 5.49 -9.68 20.61
C SER A 48 6.19 -8.35 20.37
N VAL A 49 7.33 -8.13 21.01
CA VAL A 49 8.22 -7.00 20.73
C VAL A 49 9.40 -7.53 19.92
N LEU A 50 9.66 -6.91 18.77
CA LEU A 50 10.70 -7.29 17.83
C LEU A 50 11.92 -6.37 17.97
N ASP A 51 13.08 -6.96 18.25
CA ASP A 51 14.34 -6.22 18.37
C ASP A 51 14.84 -5.67 17.01
N ALA A 52 14.36 -6.24 15.91
CA ALA A 52 14.65 -5.86 14.53
C ALA A 52 13.41 -6.10 13.64
N PRO A 53 13.32 -5.50 12.45
CA PRO A 53 12.24 -5.79 11.51
C PRO A 53 12.14 -7.30 11.23
N MET A 54 10.90 -7.82 11.18
CA MET A 54 10.68 -9.19 10.74
C MET A 54 10.54 -9.22 9.22
N THR A 55 11.60 -9.68 8.55
CA THR A 55 11.58 -9.87 7.10
C THR A 55 10.88 -11.18 6.73
N ILE A 56 9.92 -11.09 5.81
CA ILE A 56 9.29 -12.24 5.15
C ILE A 56 9.92 -12.33 3.75
N ALA A 57 10.60 -13.45 3.49
CA ALA A 57 11.37 -13.61 2.26
C ALA A 57 10.47 -13.68 1.01
N ALA A 58 11.08 -13.48 -0.16
CA ALA A 58 10.37 -13.41 -1.42
C ALA A 58 9.51 -14.66 -1.67
N GLY A 59 8.23 -14.45 -1.98
CA GLY A 59 7.23 -15.50 -2.18
C GLY A 59 6.83 -16.30 -0.93
N GLU A 60 7.37 -15.99 0.26
CA GLU A 60 6.97 -16.65 1.49
C GLU A 60 5.72 -16.01 2.12
N SER A 61 5.11 -16.72 3.07
CA SER A 61 3.91 -16.23 3.76
C SER A 61 4.05 -16.33 5.26
N PHE A 62 3.57 -15.31 5.97
CA PHE A 62 3.51 -15.28 7.43
C PHE A 62 2.10 -15.02 7.92
N ASP A 63 1.58 -15.95 8.72
CA ASP A 63 0.34 -15.78 9.47
C ASP A 63 0.66 -15.48 10.94
N GLY A 64 0.33 -14.28 11.38
CA GLY A 64 0.56 -13.80 12.74
C GLY A 64 -0.48 -14.28 13.76
N GLY A 65 -1.57 -14.95 13.35
CA GLY A 65 -2.57 -15.48 14.27
C GLY A 65 -3.25 -14.43 15.17
N ASN A 66 -3.44 -13.21 14.65
CA ASN A 66 -3.88 -12.00 15.36
C ASN A 66 -2.97 -11.62 16.55
N VAL A 67 -1.67 -11.92 16.46
CA VAL A 67 -0.68 -11.41 17.42
C VAL A 67 -0.40 -9.93 17.13
N MET A 68 -0.26 -9.14 18.19
CA MET A 68 0.21 -7.77 18.13
C MET A 68 1.74 -7.73 18.11
N TYR A 69 2.32 -7.04 17.13
CA TYR A 69 3.75 -6.85 16.95
C TYR A 69 4.11 -5.38 17.11
N ASP A 70 5.13 -5.12 17.91
CA ASP A 70 5.69 -3.80 18.19
C ASP A 70 7.22 -3.83 17.99
N ARG A 71 7.84 -2.65 17.88
CA ARG A 71 9.30 -2.48 17.96
C ARG A 71 9.76 -2.06 19.36
N GLY A 72 8.83 -1.73 20.26
CA GLY A 72 9.12 -1.35 21.64
C GLY A 72 9.74 0.04 21.77
N THR A 73 9.66 0.85 20.70
CA THR A 73 10.12 2.23 20.66
C THR A 73 8.93 3.19 20.66
N SER A 74 9.14 4.42 21.11
CA SER A 74 8.10 5.46 21.01
C SER A 74 8.05 6.02 19.58
N CYS A 75 6.84 6.29 19.11
CA CYS A 75 6.62 6.97 17.83
C CYS A 75 7.35 8.34 17.80
N THR A 76 8.02 8.62 16.68
CA THR A 76 8.77 9.86 16.42
C THR A 76 7.96 10.90 15.64
N GLY A 77 6.72 10.58 15.25
CA GLY A 77 5.85 11.43 14.44
C GLY A 77 6.20 11.33 12.96
N GLN A 78 6.16 12.45 12.26
CA GLN A 78 6.39 12.55 10.80
C GLN A 78 7.88 12.68 10.42
N GLU A 79 8.80 12.23 11.29
CA GLU A 79 10.22 12.13 10.94
C GLU A 79 10.45 10.82 10.21
N GLU A 80 10.90 10.90 8.95
CA GLU A 80 11.04 9.73 8.07
C GLU A 80 11.97 8.66 8.66
N GLY A 81 11.42 7.45 8.80
CA GLY A 81 12.15 6.26 9.21
C GLY A 81 12.83 5.53 8.05
N GLY A 82 13.68 4.55 8.41
CA GLY A 82 14.27 3.63 7.46
C GLY A 82 13.72 2.21 7.59
N ASP A 83 14.14 1.31 6.70
CA ASP A 83 13.78 -0.12 6.77
C ASP A 83 14.13 -0.76 8.12
N SER A 84 15.18 -0.28 8.80
CA SER A 84 15.56 -0.75 10.14
C SER A 84 14.53 -0.44 11.23
N ASP A 85 13.60 0.49 10.97
CA ASP A 85 12.59 0.97 11.89
C ASP A 85 11.22 0.30 11.66
N ALA A 86 11.05 -0.38 10.52
CA ALA A 86 9.82 -1.09 10.17
C ALA A 86 9.51 -2.25 11.13
N VAL A 87 8.23 -2.56 11.35
CA VAL A 87 7.81 -3.77 12.08
C VAL A 87 8.03 -5.02 11.22
N PHE A 88 7.57 -4.97 9.96
CA PHE A 88 7.76 -6.03 8.99
C PHE A 88 8.34 -5.48 7.68
N ILE A 89 9.14 -6.32 7.02
CA ILE A 89 9.59 -6.09 5.64
C ILE A 89 9.10 -7.27 4.81
N LEU A 90 8.33 -7.01 3.78
CA LEU A 90 7.82 -8.01 2.84
C LEU A 90 8.63 -7.90 1.55
N GLU A 91 9.43 -8.93 1.25
CA GLU A 91 10.11 -8.99 -0.04
C GLU A 91 9.12 -9.34 -1.16
N GLN A 92 9.53 -9.16 -2.42
CA GLN A 92 8.69 -9.40 -3.61
C GLN A 92 7.89 -10.72 -3.53
N GLY A 93 6.57 -10.62 -3.73
CA GLY A 93 5.64 -11.75 -3.69
C GLY A 93 5.33 -12.28 -2.29
N ALA A 94 5.90 -11.72 -1.22
CA ALA A 94 5.61 -12.16 0.14
C ALA A 94 4.18 -11.82 0.56
N SER A 95 3.66 -12.59 1.54
CA SER A 95 2.32 -12.39 2.10
C SER A 95 2.31 -12.29 3.61
N LEU A 96 1.53 -11.36 4.15
CA LEU A 96 1.33 -11.14 5.58
C LEU A 96 -0.15 -11.25 5.94
N SER A 97 -0.50 -12.03 6.96
CA SER A 97 -1.89 -12.14 7.37
C SER A 97 -2.11 -12.21 8.87
N ASN A 98 -3.28 -11.73 9.33
CA ASN A 98 -3.72 -11.82 10.72
C ASN A 98 -2.67 -11.24 11.69
N VAL A 99 -2.27 -10.00 11.43
CA VAL A 99 -1.27 -9.28 12.22
C VAL A 99 -1.91 -8.01 12.76
N ILE A 100 -1.59 -7.66 13.99
CA ILE A 100 -1.87 -6.34 14.55
C ILE A 100 -0.53 -5.65 14.74
N ILE A 101 -0.37 -4.45 14.21
CA ILE A 101 0.76 -3.57 14.43
C ILE A 101 0.40 -2.67 15.61
N GLY A 102 1.18 -2.75 16.67
CA GLY A 102 0.96 -1.96 17.87
C GLY A 102 1.45 -0.51 17.72
N PRO A 103 1.22 0.33 18.74
CA PRO A 103 1.54 1.76 18.69
C PRO A 103 3.03 2.07 18.97
N ASN A 104 3.83 1.07 19.38
CA ASN A 104 5.23 1.28 19.78
C ASN A 104 6.18 0.96 18.62
N GLN A 105 6.03 1.72 17.54
CA GLN A 105 6.73 1.60 16.27
C GLN A 105 6.99 3.00 15.68
N ILE A 106 7.94 3.06 14.75
CA ILE A 106 8.26 4.28 13.97
C ILE A 106 7.73 4.10 12.55
N GLU A 107 8.11 2.99 11.91
CA GLU A 107 7.63 2.57 10.60
C GLU A 107 6.78 1.29 10.72
N GLY A 108 5.68 1.23 9.97
CA GLY A 108 4.73 0.12 10.02
C GLY A 108 5.21 -1.12 9.28
N VAL A 109 4.73 -1.32 8.05
CA VAL A 109 5.09 -2.46 7.20
C VAL A 109 5.64 -1.96 5.87
N HIS A 110 6.81 -2.45 5.47
CA HIS A 110 7.41 -2.15 4.16
C HIS A 110 7.21 -3.30 3.19
N CYS A 111 7.08 -2.96 1.91
CA CYS A 111 6.91 -3.89 0.81
C CYS A 111 7.91 -3.56 -0.30
N ASN A 112 8.75 -4.54 -0.65
CA ASN A 112 9.87 -4.44 -1.58
C ASN A 112 9.61 -5.31 -2.83
N GLY A 113 8.68 -4.86 -3.67
CA GLY A 113 8.08 -5.58 -4.80
C GLY A 113 6.62 -5.92 -4.51
N GLY A 114 5.82 -6.25 -5.52
CA GLY A 114 4.39 -6.55 -5.32
C GLY A 114 4.14 -7.60 -4.22
N CYS A 115 3.38 -7.25 -3.17
CA CYS A 115 3.12 -8.14 -2.02
C CYS A 115 1.62 -8.22 -1.67
N THR A 116 1.26 -9.11 -0.74
CA THR A 116 -0.14 -9.25 -0.29
C THR A 116 -0.24 -9.12 1.23
N ILE A 117 -1.16 -8.26 1.71
CA ILE A 117 -1.53 -8.22 3.13
C ILE A 117 -3.01 -8.54 3.29
N THR A 118 -3.35 -9.35 4.29
CA THR A 118 -4.74 -9.80 4.54
C THR A 118 -5.07 -9.73 6.02
N ASN A 119 -6.11 -8.99 6.39
CA ASN A 119 -6.51 -8.81 7.79
C ASN A 119 -5.34 -8.33 8.67
N VAL A 120 -4.67 -7.27 8.21
CA VAL A 120 -3.60 -6.59 8.97
C VAL A 120 -4.15 -5.29 9.55
N TRP A 121 -3.93 -5.06 10.84
CA TRP A 121 -4.49 -3.93 11.58
C TRP A 121 -3.39 -3.06 12.18
N TRP A 122 -3.56 -1.75 12.18
CA TRP A 122 -2.69 -0.81 12.89
C TRP A 122 -3.48 -0.15 14.01
N ASP A 123 -3.06 -0.41 15.26
CA ASP A 123 -3.71 0.14 16.46
C ASP A 123 -3.51 1.66 16.58
N ALA A 124 -2.34 2.13 16.14
CA ALA A 124 -2.04 3.53 15.88
C ALA A 124 -0.93 3.63 14.84
N VAL A 125 -1.16 4.44 13.81
CA VAL A 125 -0.12 4.78 12.82
C VAL A 125 0.82 5.83 13.42
N CYS A 126 2.11 5.73 13.11
CA CYS A 126 3.12 6.69 13.56
C CYS A 126 3.47 7.67 12.44
N GLU A 127 4.30 7.22 11.50
CA GLU A 127 4.56 7.92 10.24
C GLU A 127 3.56 7.45 9.18
N ASP A 128 3.88 6.33 8.53
CA ASP A 128 3.03 5.62 7.56
C ASP A 128 2.65 4.22 8.10
N ALA A 129 1.47 3.72 7.74
CA ALA A 129 1.07 2.36 8.14
C ALA A 129 1.74 1.31 7.25
N PHE A 130 1.68 1.54 5.93
CA PHE A 130 2.15 0.61 4.93
C PHE A 130 2.82 1.35 3.77
N SER A 131 4.07 1.01 3.51
CA SER A 131 4.91 1.68 2.53
C SER A 131 5.37 0.69 1.46
N ILE A 132 4.96 0.92 0.23
CA ILE A 132 5.43 0.19 -0.94
C ILE A 132 6.70 0.89 -1.42
N LYS A 133 7.84 0.45 -0.90
CA LYS A 133 9.14 1.08 -1.12
C LYS A 133 9.62 0.80 -2.54
N LEU A 134 9.45 -0.43 -3.01
CA LEU A 134 9.78 -0.87 -4.36
C LEU A 134 8.57 -1.61 -4.95
N GLN A 135 8.32 -1.42 -6.24
CA GLN A 135 7.36 -2.17 -7.04
C GLN A 135 7.62 -1.83 -8.51
N GLU A 136 7.72 -2.83 -9.37
CA GLU A 136 7.93 -2.61 -10.81
C GLU A 136 6.61 -2.31 -11.54
N ASP A 137 6.72 -1.67 -12.71
CA ASP A 137 5.56 -1.48 -13.58
C ASP A 137 4.96 -2.84 -13.97
N GLY A 138 3.63 -2.96 -13.86
CA GLY A 138 2.91 -4.21 -14.10
C GLY A 138 2.81 -5.15 -12.89
N GLU A 139 3.55 -4.89 -11.81
CA GLU A 139 3.34 -5.59 -10.54
C GLU A 139 2.10 -5.08 -9.80
N THR A 140 1.65 -5.86 -8.82
CA THR A 140 0.49 -5.53 -8.01
C THR A 140 0.72 -5.86 -6.54
N THR A 141 0.47 -4.88 -5.69
CA THR A 141 0.30 -5.07 -4.25
C THR A 141 -1.18 -5.15 -3.91
N THR A 142 -1.57 -6.12 -3.09
CA THR A 142 -2.98 -6.34 -2.71
C THR A 142 -3.17 -6.25 -1.21
N ILE A 143 -4.16 -5.45 -0.80
CA ILE A 143 -4.59 -5.26 0.58
C ILE A 143 -6.01 -5.80 0.70
N ASN A 144 -6.22 -6.82 1.54
CA ASN A 144 -7.51 -7.48 1.72
C ASN A 144 -7.99 -7.38 3.18
N GLY A 145 -9.00 -6.55 3.42
CA GLY A 145 -9.51 -6.26 4.75
C GLY A 145 -8.45 -5.62 5.65
N GLY A 146 -8.67 -5.69 6.96
CA GLY A 146 -7.81 -5.01 7.91
C GLY A 146 -8.20 -3.55 8.10
N GLY A 147 -7.32 -2.78 8.72
CA GLY A 147 -7.61 -1.38 8.97
C GLY A 147 -6.55 -0.63 9.75
N ALA A 148 -6.65 0.69 9.76
CA ALA A 148 -5.71 1.56 10.44
C ALA A 148 -6.42 2.76 11.08
N THR A 149 -5.83 3.32 12.12
CA THR A 149 -6.33 4.55 12.72
C THR A 149 -5.22 5.48 13.16
N GLY A 150 -5.52 6.79 13.17
CA GLY A 150 -4.63 7.79 13.75
C GLY A 150 -3.41 8.13 12.90
N ALA A 151 -3.50 8.02 11.58
CA ALA A 151 -2.43 8.44 10.67
C ALA A 151 -2.46 9.95 10.47
N GLU A 152 -1.44 10.67 10.94
CA GLU A 152 -1.40 12.13 10.83
C GLU A 152 -1.32 12.60 9.37
N ASP A 153 -0.54 11.92 8.52
CA ASP A 153 -0.45 12.24 7.09
C ASP A 153 -0.95 11.10 6.20
N LYS A 154 -0.28 9.94 6.14
CA LYS A 154 -0.62 8.90 5.16
C LYS A 154 -0.75 7.53 5.83
N VAL A 155 -1.70 6.74 5.34
CA VAL A 155 -1.84 5.33 5.74
C VAL A 155 -1.03 4.46 4.78
N ILE A 156 -1.26 4.61 3.48
CA ILE A 156 -0.58 3.85 2.42
C ILE A 156 0.25 4.79 1.56
N GLN A 157 1.56 4.64 1.62
CA GLN A 157 2.53 5.35 0.81
C GLN A 157 3.00 4.46 -0.35
N HIS A 158 2.86 4.95 -1.59
CA HIS A 158 3.24 4.20 -2.79
C HIS A 158 4.42 4.89 -3.49
N ASN A 159 5.63 4.36 -3.29
CA ASN A 159 6.88 4.88 -3.87
C ASN A 159 7.28 4.13 -5.15
N GLY A 160 7.04 2.83 -5.23
CA GLY A 160 7.25 2.03 -6.45
C GLY A 160 6.27 2.37 -7.58
N GLY A 161 6.44 1.78 -8.76
CA GLY A 161 5.47 1.84 -9.87
C GLY A 161 4.33 0.82 -9.73
N GLY A 162 3.58 0.59 -10.79
CA GLY A 162 2.59 -0.49 -10.83
C GLY A 162 1.27 -0.20 -10.09
N THR A 163 0.62 -1.25 -9.58
CA THR A 163 -0.77 -1.17 -9.06
C THR A 163 -0.90 -1.52 -7.59
N VAL A 164 -1.78 -0.81 -6.88
CA VAL A 164 -2.26 -1.18 -5.54
C VAL A 164 -3.75 -1.47 -5.59
N ILE A 165 -4.15 -2.63 -5.10
CA ILE A 165 -5.56 -3.00 -4.94
C ILE A 165 -5.88 -3.02 -3.45
N ILE A 166 -6.89 -2.24 -3.04
CA ILE A 166 -7.32 -2.07 -1.66
C ILE A 166 -8.77 -2.52 -1.54
N ASN A 167 -8.98 -3.68 -0.93
CA ASN A 167 -10.29 -4.30 -0.77
C ASN A 167 -10.71 -4.29 0.70
N ASP A 168 -11.93 -3.84 0.99
CA ASP A 168 -12.58 -3.94 2.29
C ASP A 168 -11.77 -3.35 3.48
N PHE A 169 -10.94 -2.35 3.22
CA PHE A 169 -10.11 -1.72 4.25
C PHE A 169 -10.92 -0.77 5.14
N THR A 170 -10.67 -0.81 6.44
CA THR A 170 -11.35 0.04 7.43
C THR A 170 -10.39 1.09 7.98
N VAL A 171 -10.65 2.37 7.75
CA VAL A 171 -9.79 3.46 8.22
C VAL A 171 -10.55 4.52 9.02
N SER A 172 -9.95 5.02 10.09
CA SER A 172 -10.49 6.14 10.88
C SER A 172 -9.43 7.15 11.29
N ASP A 173 -9.79 8.42 11.40
CA ASP A 173 -8.92 9.50 11.90
C ASP A 173 -7.58 9.52 11.15
N PHE A 174 -7.62 9.96 9.89
CA PHE A 174 -6.48 9.86 8.96
C PHE A 174 -6.32 11.10 8.08
N GLY A 175 -5.08 11.47 7.73
CA GLY A 175 -4.82 12.47 6.70
C GLY A 175 -5.23 11.93 5.32
N LYS A 176 -4.52 10.92 4.82
CA LYS A 176 -4.68 10.34 3.48
C LYS A 176 -4.68 8.82 3.54
N LEU A 177 -5.69 8.15 2.98
CA LEU A 177 -5.67 6.68 2.95
C LEU A 177 -4.58 6.18 1.99
N TYR A 178 -4.58 6.67 0.74
CA TYR A 178 -3.57 6.34 -0.25
C TYR A 178 -2.94 7.60 -0.84
N ARG A 179 -1.62 7.60 -0.96
CA ARG A 179 -0.87 8.63 -1.68
C ARG A 179 0.17 8.00 -2.60
N SER A 180 0.04 8.28 -3.89
CA SER A 180 1.15 8.14 -4.85
C SER A 180 2.25 9.12 -4.46
N CYS A 181 3.51 8.69 -4.34
CA CYS A 181 4.59 9.61 -4.00
C CYS A 181 4.66 10.77 -5.01
N GLY A 182 4.67 12.01 -4.55
CA GLY A 182 4.55 13.18 -5.41
C GLY A 182 5.88 13.80 -5.84
N ASN A 183 6.96 13.50 -5.13
CA ASN A 183 8.29 14.12 -5.27
C ASN A 183 9.42 13.12 -5.01
N CYS A 184 9.15 11.82 -5.22
CA CYS A 184 10.19 10.80 -5.18
C CYS A 184 11.20 11.02 -6.32
N ASP A 185 12.44 10.56 -6.12
CA ASP A 185 13.48 10.64 -7.15
C ASP A 185 13.04 9.99 -8.47
N ASP A 186 12.42 8.81 -8.36
CA ASP A 186 11.73 8.14 -9.45
C ASP A 186 10.20 8.37 -9.36
N MET A 187 9.62 8.76 -10.49
CA MET A 187 8.18 9.04 -10.63
C MET A 187 7.52 8.17 -11.69
N PRO A 188 7.56 6.82 -11.55
CA PRO A 188 6.81 5.92 -12.43
C PRO A 188 5.30 6.13 -12.27
N ALA A 189 4.52 5.63 -13.23
CA ALA A 189 3.07 5.66 -13.14
C ALA A 189 2.57 4.73 -12.03
N ARG A 190 1.64 5.21 -11.21
CA ARG A 190 1.07 4.48 -10.09
C ARG A 190 -0.44 4.38 -10.19
N HIS A 191 -0.96 3.18 -10.05
CA HIS A 191 -2.39 2.91 -10.18
C HIS A 191 -2.96 2.44 -8.85
N VAL A 192 -4.15 2.93 -8.49
CA VAL A 192 -4.85 2.50 -7.29
C VAL A 192 -6.28 2.09 -7.59
N GLN A 193 -6.71 0.97 -7.01
CA GLN A 193 -8.07 0.47 -7.08
C GLN A 193 -8.57 0.23 -5.66
N VAL A 194 -9.56 0.99 -5.23
CA VAL A 194 -10.18 0.89 -3.91
C VAL A 194 -11.58 0.34 -4.06
N SER A 195 -11.88 -0.76 -3.36
CA SER A 195 -13.21 -1.36 -3.35
C SER A 195 -13.67 -1.75 -1.95
N GLY A 196 -14.92 -1.43 -1.62
CA GLY A 196 -15.50 -1.80 -0.32
C GLY A 196 -14.91 -1.07 0.89
N GLY A 197 -15.19 -1.57 2.09
CA GLY A 197 -14.64 -1.03 3.33
C GLY A 197 -15.31 0.26 3.82
N SER A 198 -14.65 0.96 4.74
CA SER A 198 -15.17 2.21 5.31
C SER A 198 -14.07 3.17 5.72
N ALA A 199 -14.30 4.45 5.48
CA ALA A 199 -13.40 5.52 5.88
C ALA A 199 -14.16 6.57 6.72
N THR A 200 -13.63 6.87 7.90
CA THR A 200 -14.26 7.80 8.86
C THR A 200 -13.28 8.90 9.28
N ASN A 201 -13.70 10.16 9.31
CA ASN A 201 -12.89 11.29 9.77
C ASN A 201 -11.51 11.38 9.07
N GLY A 202 -11.47 11.73 7.78
CA GLY A 202 -10.18 11.93 7.12
C GLY A 202 -10.17 13.03 6.07
N GLU A 203 -8.99 13.49 5.68
CA GLU A 203 -8.88 14.61 4.75
C GLU A 203 -9.06 14.15 3.30
N ILE A 204 -8.26 13.17 2.84
CA ILE A 204 -8.27 12.71 1.45
C ILE A 204 -8.30 11.18 1.41
N LEU A 205 -9.25 10.56 0.71
CA LEU A 205 -9.19 9.10 0.54
C LEU A 205 -8.05 8.70 -0.42
N VAL A 206 -8.02 9.26 -1.62
CA VAL A 206 -6.99 8.94 -2.64
C VAL A 206 -6.31 10.19 -3.20
N GLY A 207 -4.98 10.22 -3.16
CA GLY A 207 -4.13 11.24 -3.80
C GLY A 207 -3.26 10.66 -4.92
N ILE A 208 -3.48 11.10 -6.17
CA ILE A 208 -2.74 10.66 -7.36
C ILE A 208 -2.04 11.82 -8.07
N ASN A 209 -1.05 11.53 -8.92
CA ASN A 209 -0.36 12.48 -9.79
C ASN A 209 -0.67 12.19 -11.28
N PRO A 210 -1.80 12.65 -11.85
CA PRO A 210 -2.19 12.28 -13.22
C PRO A 210 -1.18 12.72 -14.29
N ASN A 211 -0.39 13.77 -14.04
CA ASN A 211 0.67 14.22 -14.93
C ASN A 211 1.83 13.20 -15.05
N MET A 212 1.91 12.24 -14.13
CA MET A 212 2.86 11.12 -14.15
C MET A 212 2.22 9.82 -14.67
N GLY A 213 0.96 9.87 -15.13
CA GLY A 213 0.23 8.70 -15.64
C GLY A 213 -0.57 7.94 -14.59
N ASP A 214 -0.66 8.45 -13.36
CA ASP A 214 -1.40 7.79 -12.29
C ASP A 214 -2.89 7.67 -12.60
N THR A 215 -3.51 6.59 -12.13
CA THR A 215 -4.96 6.38 -12.21
C THR A 215 -5.54 5.92 -10.88
N ALA A 216 -6.81 6.24 -10.66
CA ALA A 216 -7.57 5.82 -9.49
C ALA A 216 -8.93 5.24 -9.90
N SER A 217 -9.34 4.17 -9.25
CA SER A 217 -10.72 3.65 -9.28
C SER A 217 -11.19 3.45 -7.85
N ILE A 218 -12.40 3.94 -7.52
CA ILE A 218 -12.96 3.89 -6.17
C ILE A 218 -14.40 3.40 -6.29
N SER A 219 -14.77 2.37 -5.52
CA SER A 219 -16.12 1.80 -5.56
C SER A 219 -16.54 1.22 -4.21
N GLY A 220 -17.80 1.39 -3.83
CA GLY A 220 -18.37 0.71 -2.66
C GLY A 220 -17.77 1.08 -1.29
N VAL A 221 -17.00 2.16 -1.18
CA VAL A 221 -16.43 2.63 0.09
C VAL A 221 -17.50 3.41 0.89
N SER A 222 -17.71 3.05 2.15
CA SER A 222 -18.58 3.82 3.03
C SER A 222 -17.82 5.01 3.64
N LEU A 223 -18.08 6.23 3.18
CA LEU A 223 -17.45 7.45 3.66
C LEU A 223 -18.28 8.16 4.75
N SER A 224 -17.64 8.56 5.84
CA SER A 224 -18.27 9.36 6.90
C SER A 224 -17.31 10.41 7.44
N GLY A 225 -17.55 11.69 7.14
CA GLY A 225 -16.62 12.76 7.55
C GLY A 225 -15.27 12.69 6.85
N VAL A 226 -15.24 12.25 5.59
CA VAL A 226 -14.07 12.36 4.70
C VAL A 226 -14.25 13.61 3.84
N GLU A 227 -13.25 14.51 3.78
CA GLU A 227 -13.38 15.81 3.10
C GLU A 227 -13.36 15.67 1.57
N ASP A 228 -12.36 14.96 1.04
CA ASP A 228 -12.18 14.74 -0.39
C ASP A 228 -12.04 13.23 -0.71
N GLU A 229 -12.84 12.70 -1.64
CA GLU A 229 -12.73 11.29 -2.06
C GLU A 229 -11.51 11.04 -2.96
N CYS A 230 -11.22 11.93 -3.91
CA CYS A 230 -10.05 11.78 -4.77
C CYS A 230 -9.51 13.15 -5.18
N ILE A 231 -8.21 13.36 -4.94
CA ILE A 231 -7.48 14.58 -5.31
C ILE A 231 -6.34 14.27 -6.26
N ALA A 232 -6.28 15.03 -7.34
CA ALA A 232 -5.14 15.12 -8.25
C ALA A 232 -4.13 16.15 -7.73
N PHE A 233 -2.86 15.76 -7.79
CA PHE A 233 -1.68 16.59 -7.54
C PHE A 233 -0.85 16.68 -8.82
N GLU A 234 -0.03 17.72 -8.92
CA GLU A 234 1.03 17.83 -9.90
C GLU A 234 2.31 17.24 -9.29
N GLY A 235 2.64 16.01 -9.67
CA GLY A 235 3.88 15.36 -9.27
C GLY A 235 5.09 16.04 -9.90
N VAL A 236 6.25 15.96 -9.25
CA VAL A 236 7.49 16.65 -9.64
C VAL A 236 8.69 15.74 -9.47
N THR A 237 9.79 16.03 -10.17
CA THR A 237 11.06 15.25 -10.12
C THR A 237 12.25 16.08 -9.62
N ASP A 238 12.01 17.32 -9.20
CA ASP A 238 13.04 18.24 -8.69
C ASP A 238 13.12 18.26 -7.16
N GLY A 239 12.38 17.36 -6.49
CA GLY A 239 12.26 17.27 -5.04
C GLY A 239 11.42 18.36 -4.40
N SER A 240 10.78 19.25 -5.18
CA SER A 240 9.88 20.26 -4.63
C SER A 240 8.57 19.65 -4.11
N GLU A 241 7.81 20.43 -3.34
CA GLU A 241 6.52 19.98 -2.83
C GLU A 241 5.48 19.89 -3.97
N PRO A 242 4.78 18.75 -4.12
CA PRO A 242 3.74 18.58 -5.14
C PRO A 242 2.57 19.54 -4.91
N THR A 243 2.06 20.15 -5.98
CA THR A 243 0.95 21.10 -5.87
C THR A 243 -0.40 20.38 -5.95
N LYS A 244 -1.34 20.70 -5.04
CA LYS A 244 -2.74 20.24 -5.12
C LYS A 244 -3.43 20.91 -6.32
N VAL A 245 -3.89 20.11 -7.29
CA VAL A 245 -4.55 20.60 -8.51
C VAL A 245 -6.06 20.73 -8.30
N GLY A 246 -6.69 19.68 -7.75
CA GLY A 246 -8.14 19.64 -7.54
C GLY A 246 -8.68 18.21 -7.48
N PRO A 247 -10.00 18.02 -7.56
CA PRO A 247 -10.60 16.69 -7.63
C PRO A 247 -10.08 15.88 -8.83
N CYS A 248 -9.98 14.56 -8.68
CA CYS A 248 -9.68 13.67 -9.80
C CYS A 248 -10.75 13.79 -10.90
N SER A 249 -10.33 13.84 -12.16
CA SER A 249 -11.25 13.92 -13.31
C SER A 249 -11.79 12.53 -13.67
N ASP A 250 -13.12 12.37 -13.68
CA ASP A 250 -13.89 11.14 -14.01
C ASP A 250 -13.25 9.81 -13.53
N THR A 251 -13.22 9.63 -12.22
CA THR A 251 -13.47 8.29 -11.67
C THR A 251 -14.97 8.05 -11.79
N GLY A 252 -15.40 6.91 -12.33
CA GLY A 252 -16.83 6.56 -12.49
C GLY A 252 -17.54 6.46 -11.13
N SER A 253 -17.85 7.61 -10.54
CA SER A 253 -18.51 7.74 -9.25
C SER A 253 -20.01 7.53 -9.45
N ASP A 254 -20.41 6.26 -9.58
CA ASP A 254 -21.79 5.85 -9.37
C ASP A 254 -22.00 5.66 -7.86
N THR A 255 -21.92 6.76 -7.11
CA THR A 255 -22.36 6.79 -5.72
C THR A 255 -23.47 7.82 -5.58
N GLY A 256 -24.69 7.31 -5.39
CA GLY A 256 -25.85 8.09 -5.01
C GLY A 256 -25.61 8.77 -3.67
N SER A 257 -25.11 10.01 -3.70
CA SER A 257 -25.03 10.89 -2.55
C SER A 257 -26.44 11.32 -2.13
N VAL A 258 -27.00 10.60 -1.15
CA VAL A 258 -28.08 11.16 -0.31
C VAL A 258 -27.40 12.00 0.76
N ALA A 259 -27.06 13.23 0.39
CA ALA A 259 -26.70 14.25 1.36
C ALA A 259 -27.94 14.61 2.19
N THR A 260 -28.06 14.05 3.39
CA THR A 260 -28.98 14.55 4.42
C THR A 260 -28.45 15.88 4.96
N ALA A 261 -28.92 16.98 4.37
CA ALA A 261 -28.79 18.31 4.96
C ALA A 261 -29.73 18.42 6.17
N ALA A 262 -29.16 18.48 7.37
CA ALA A 262 -29.85 18.95 8.56
C ALA A 262 -29.88 20.48 8.55
N SER A 263 -31.06 21.07 8.38
CA SER A 263 -31.32 22.45 8.82
C SER A 263 -32.73 22.54 9.39
N SER A 264 -32.77 22.94 10.66
CA SER A 264 -33.95 23.26 11.45
C SER A 264 -34.48 24.65 11.10
N ASP A 265 -35.74 24.76 10.70
CA ASP A 265 -36.76 25.53 11.44
C ASP A 265 -38.16 25.24 10.87
N ALA A 266 -39.17 25.38 11.71
CA ALA A 266 -40.51 24.85 11.55
C ALA A 266 -41.48 25.85 10.90
N SER A 267 -42.44 25.33 10.11
CA SER A 267 -43.88 25.64 10.24
C SER A 267 -44.74 24.80 9.29
N THR A 268 -45.71 24.12 9.87
CA THR A 268 -46.66 23.14 9.33
C THR A 268 -47.96 23.81 8.78
N PRO A 269 -48.98 23.08 8.28
CA PRO A 269 -49.22 22.59 6.92
C PRO A 269 -50.53 23.13 6.27
N THR A 270 -50.90 22.67 5.06
CA THR A 270 -52.22 22.03 4.75
C THR A 270 -52.46 21.78 3.24
N SER A 271 -52.55 20.49 2.92
CA SER A 271 -53.55 19.74 2.11
C SER A 271 -53.67 19.83 0.57
N ALA A 272 -53.93 18.60 0.06
CA ALA A 272 -54.64 18.15 -1.15
C ALA A 272 -53.84 18.12 -2.47
N ALA A 273 -54.03 17.20 -3.41
CA ALA A 273 -54.57 15.83 -3.54
C ALA A 273 -54.54 15.53 -5.07
N GLU A 274 -54.72 14.25 -5.45
CA GLU A 274 -54.91 13.70 -6.82
C GLU A 274 -53.63 13.53 -7.66
N ALA A 275 -53.17 12.32 -8.02
CA ALA A 275 -53.76 11.21 -8.80
C ALA A 275 -53.84 11.49 -10.31
N SER A 276 -53.08 10.72 -11.12
CA SER A 276 -53.61 9.91 -12.24
C SER A 276 -52.48 9.31 -13.09
N GLU A 277 -52.69 8.05 -13.45
CA GLU A 277 -51.95 7.18 -14.36
C GLU A 277 -51.68 7.76 -15.76
N THR A 278 -50.64 7.26 -16.44
CA THR A 278 -50.79 6.49 -17.71
C THR A 278 -49.44 5.99 -18.27
N THR A 279 -49.33 4.67 -18.45
CA THR A 279 -48.49 3.97 -19.46
C THR A 279 -49.39 3.60 -20.64
N PRO A 280 -48.89 3.42 -21.89
CA PRO A 280 -48.32 2.12 -22.32
C PRO A 280 -47.12 2.24 -23.31
N ALA A 281 -46.19 1.27 -23.33
CA ALA A 281 -45.95 0.22 -24.37
C ALA A 281 -45.54 0.76 -25.76
N SER A 282 -44.65 0.19 -26.58
CA SER A 282 -43.86 -1.07 -26.67
C SER A 282 -42.88 -0.92 -27.88
N ASP A 283 -42.17 -2.00 -28.22
CA ASP A 283 -41.43 -2.29 -29.49
C ASP A 283 -39.90 -2.03 -29.34
N GLU A 284 -39.00 -3.01 -29.20
CA GLU A 284 -38.64 -4.23 -29.97
C GLU A 284 -38.14 -3.98 -31.41
N ASP A 285 -37.15 -4.80 -31.79
CA ASP A 285 -36.41 -4.94 -33.07
C ASP A 285 -35.14 -4.07 -33.27
N GLU A 286 -34.03 -4.55 -33.83
CA GLU A 286 -33.44 -5.88 -34.06
C GLU A 286 -32.01 -5.62 -34.64
N SER A 287 -31.10 -6.55 -34.40
CA SER A 287 -29.93 -7.00 -35.21
C SER A 287 -29.19 -6.08 -36.21
N GLY A 288 -27.85 -6.20 -36.20
CA GLY A 288 -27.00 -5.89 -37.34
C GLY A 288 -25.53 -6.29 -37.11
N ASP A 289 -25.21 -7.55 -37.41
CA ASP A 289 -23.84 -8.06 -37.60
C ASP A 289 -23.18 -7.40 -38.82
N ASP A 290 -21.85 -7.21 -38.79
CA ASP A 290 -21.02 -7.43 -39.98
C ASP A 290 -19.58 -7.80 -39.60
N ASP A 291 -19.10 -8.81 -40.32
CA ASP A 291 -17.90 -9.63 -40.13
C ASP A 291 -16.70 -9.11 -40.96
N SER A 292 -15.53 -9.70 -40.70
CA SER A 292 -14.41 -9.95 -41.64
C SER A 292 -13.49 -8.76 -42.00
N GLU A 293 -12.17 -8.88 -42.25
CA GLU A 293 -11.21 -9.99 -42.27
C GLU A 293 -9.79 -9.41 -42.46
N SER A 294 -8.78 -10.13 -41.95
CA SER A 294 -7.44 -10.39 -42.51
C SER A 294 -6.37 -9.29 -42.67
N GLY A 295 -5.12 -9.68 -42.34
CA GLY A 295 -3.89 -9.00 -42.75
C GLY A 295 -2.66 -9.43 -41.97
N ASP A 296 -2.13 -10.63 -42.26
CA ASP A 296 -0.78 -11.08 -41.90
C ASP A 296 0.30 -10.20 -42.58
N ASP A 297 1.46 -10.01 -41.94
CA ASP A 297 2.74 -10.00 -42.65
C ASP A 297 3.93 -10.25 -41.70
N ASP A 298 4.78 -11.18 -42.16
CA ASP A 298 5.97 -11.77 -41.55
C ASP A 298 7.23 -10.89 -41.69
N SER A 299 8.29 -11.30 -40.96
CA SER A 299 9.74 -11.18 -41.31
C SER A 299 10.40 -9.78 -41.21
N GLU A 300 11.67 -9.58 -40.84
CA GLU A 300 12.88 -10.40 -40.85
C GLU A 300 14.03 -9.70 -40.06
N SER A 301 14.94 -10.52 -39.48
CA SER A 301 16.40 -10.37 -39.28
C SER A 301 17.11 -9.02 -39.02
N GLY A 302 18.07 -9.05 -38.08
CA GLY A 302 19.24 -8.16 -38.09
C GLY A 302 20.17 -8.38 -36.89
N ASP A 303 21.16 -9.26 -37.05
CA ASP A 303 22.38 -9.33 -36.25
C ASP A 303 23.15 -7.99 -36.29
N ASP A 304 23.90 -7.67 -35.23
CA ASP A 304 25.27 -7.13 -35.36
C ASP A 304 25.97 -7.14 -33.98
N ASP A 305 26.95 -8.04 -33.88
CA ASP A 305 28.09 -7.99 -32.97
C ASP A 305 28.94 -6.74 -33.27
N GLU A 306 29.41 -6.00 -32.26
CA GLU A 306 30.76 -5.43 -32.29
C GLU A 306 31.36 -5.33 -30.87
N GLU A 307 32.41 -6.13 -30.65
CA GLU A 307 33.46 -5.90 -29.67
C GLU A 307 34.27 -4.63 -30.01
N SER A 308 34.57 -3.83 -28.99
CA SER A 308 35.88 -3.17 -28.80
C SER A 308 35.91 -2.67 -27.35
N GLY A 309 36.95 -2.87 -26.53
CA GLY A 309 38.36 -3.02 -26.85
C GLY A 309 39.11 -1.82 -26.26
N ASP A 310 39.86 -2.11 -25.19
CA ASP A 310 41.05 -1.41 -24.68
C ASP A 310 40.90 -0.08 -23.91
N GLY A 311 41.60 -0.04 -22.77
CA GLY A 311 41.92 1.19 -22.04
C GLY A 311 42.44 0.98 -20.61
N ASP A 312 43.49 0.18 -20.42
CA ASP A 312 44.39 0.31 -19.27
C ASP A 312 45.05 1.70 -19.26
N GLU A 313 45.22 2.31 -18.08
CA GLU A 313 46.29 3.23 -17.63
C GLU A 313 45.82 3.81 -16.28
N ASP A 314 46.27 3.29 -15.13
CA ASP A 314 47.53 3.59 -14.41
C ASP A 314 47.64 5.04 -13.86
N GLU A 315 48.11 5.08 -12.62
CA GLU A 315 48.80 6.18 -11.89
C GLU A 315 48.00 7.22 -11.06
N ASP A 316 48.22 7.08 -9.74
CA ASP A 316 48.69 8.11 -8.79
C ASP A 316 47.87 9.39 -8.55
N ASP A 317 47.37 9.57 -7.32
CA ASP A 317 48.07 10.33 -6.26
C ASP A 317 47.15 10.65 -5.05
N ASN A 318 47.75 10.44 -3.87
CA ASN A 318 47.45 11.01 -2.54
C ASN A 318 46.26 10.51 -1.69
#